data_AF-A0A9E0VAR8-F1
#
_entry.id   AF-A0A9E0VAR8-F1
#
_cell.length_a   1.000
_cell.length_b   1.000
_cell.length_c   1.000
_cell.angle_alpha   90.00
_cell.angle_beta   90.00
_cell.angle_gamma   90.00
#
_symmetry.space_group_name_H-M   'P 1'
#
loop_
_entity.id
_entity.type
_entity.pdbx_description
1 polymer ?
#
loop_
_entity_poly.entity_id
_entity_poly.type
_entity_poly.pdbx_seq_one_letter_code
_entity_poly.pdbx_strand_id
1 'polypeptide(L)'
;MKKTIKNTAVTENKNEMPAPEKKTRRRYESGHPKTLEAFARMIAAGGQFDQARLNPPPDLTLDALEHAYAQALALQTAVWSARADFRTAALERQMLVDRFDSLATQAVGQLFGRGASLETAEDARGYVRKLRGTGSKPAASQNPSSPNFDPSARNISTTQRSNAARIATFLELLDFLEAQSAYAMVTQPELLIPNLRSLAAEAQSKHGVSITSAAALTRHRYERNKRFYLEPNNLCDLAARYKELVKGVFGARSPEFKTIRSFRFRKPKL
;
A
#
# COMPACT_ATOMS: atom_id res chain seq x y z
N MET A 1 -23.85 21.31 69.36
CA MET A 1 -22.59 21.88 68.83
C MET A 1 -22.07 20.98 67.70
N LYS A 2 -22.36 21.34 66.44
CA LYS A 2 -21.96 20.58 65.25
C LYS A 2 -20.55 21.01 64.84
N LYS A 3 -19.59 20.08 64.80
CA LYS A 3 -18.24 20.32 64.26
C LYS A 3 -18.25 20.09 62.76
N THR A 4 -18.03 21.17 62.04
CA THR A 4 -17.77 21.28 60.60
C THR A 4 -16.31 20.92 60.33
N ILE A 5 -16.01 19.92 59.50
CA ILE A 5 -14.70 19.81 58.81
C ILE A 5 -14.91 19.27 57.37
N LYS A 6 -14.94 20.25 56.46
CA LYS A 6 -14.37 20.32 55.10
C LYS A 6 -14.38 19.05 54.22
N ASN A 7 -15.29 19.04 53.25
CA ASN A 7 -15.18 18.30 52.00
C ASN A 7 -13.98 18.83 51.19
N THR A 8 -13.01 17.96 50.93
CA THR A 8 -11.92 18.21 49.99
C THR A 8 -12.45 18.02 48.57
N ALA A 9 -12.40 19.10 47.77
CA ALA A 9 -12.82 19.08 46.38
C ALA A 9 -11.94 18.11 45.57
N VAL A 10 -12.57 17.13 44.93
CA VAL A 10 -11.98 16.36 43.83
C VAL A 10 -11.90 17.31 42.63
N THR A 11 -10.72 17.85 42.36
CA THR A 11 -10.45 18.49 41.08
C THR A 11 -10.43 17.42 40.00
N GLU A 12 -11.54 17.28 39.28
CA GLU A 12 -11.60 16.59 37.99
C GLU A 12 -10.56 17.22 37.05
N ASN A 13 -9.49 16.49 36.75
CA ASN A 13 -8.54 16.87 35.72
C ASN A 13 -9.17 16.62 34.33
N LYS A 14 -10.07 17.51 33.92
CA LYS A 14 -10.61 17.59 32.56
C LYS A 14 -9.55 18.20 31.66
N ASN A 15 -8.55 17.44 31.22
CA ASN A 15 -7.75 17.80 30.05
C ASN A 15 -6.78 16.68 29.60
N GLU A 16 -7.30 15.52 29.23
CA GLU A 16 -6.58 14.63 28.32
C GLU A 16 -7.56 14.09 27.26
N MET A 17 -7.84 14.92 26.26
CA MET A 17 -8.43 14.42 25.01
C MET A 17 -7.37 13.57 24.31
N PRO A 18 -7.65 12.30 23.96
CA PRO A 18 -6.73 11.50 23.17
C PRO A 18 -6.49 12.18 21.81
N ALA A 19 -5.22 12.32 21.43
CA ALA A 19 -4.83 12.90 20.16
C ALA A 19 -5.58 12.22 18.99
N PRO A 20 -6.09 12.99 18.01
CA PRO A 20 -6.89 12.41 16.94
C PRO A 20 -6.05 11.42 16.14
N GLU A 21 -6.48 10.16 16.20
CA GLU A 21 -5.96 9.07 15.39
C GLU A 21 -5.98 9.52 13.91
N LYS A 22 -4.80 9.69 13.30
CA LYS A 22 -4.68 10.10 11.90
C LYS A 22 -5.34 9.03 11.03
N LYS A 23 -6.62 9.21 10.69
CA LYS A 23 -7.35 8.33 9.75
C LYS A 23 -6.50 8.16 8.50
N THR A 24 -5.94 6.96 8.32
CA THR A 24 -5.27 6.56 7.09
C THR A 24 -6.29 6.73 5.97
N ARG A 25 -6.03 7.71 5.08
CA ARG A 25 -6.96 8.02 3.98
C ARG A 25 -7.07 6.77 3.11
N ARG A 26 -8.21 6.08 3.18
CA ARG A 26 -8.54 5.02 2.21
C ARG A 26 -8.57 5.65 0.83
N ARG A 27 -7.60 5.30 -0.02
CA ARG A 27 -7.59 5.70 -1.43
C ARG A 27 -8.69 4.91 -2.14
N TYR A 28 -9.90 5.46 -2.16
CA TYR A 28 -11.02 4.88 -2.89
C TYR A 28 -10.83 5.12 -4.38
N GLU A 29 -10.28 4.12 -5.06
CA GLU A 29 -10.11 4.08 -6.52
C GLU A 29 -11.45 3.95 -7.28
N SER A 30 -12.58 3.88 -6.54
CA SER A 30 -13.95 3.77 -7.07
C SER A 30 -14.48 5.07 -7.69
N GLY A 31 -13.78 6.20 -7.53
CA GLY A 31 -14.16 7.48 -8.14
C GLY A 31 -13.79 7.62 -9.62
N HIS A 32 -12.69 7.00 -10.05
CA HIS A 32 -12.20 7.13 -11.44
C HIS A 32 -13.16 6.50 -12.46
N PRO A 33 -13.69 5.28 -12.24
CA PRO A 33 -14.68 4.69 -13.16
C PRO A 33 -15.94 5.54 -13.30
N LYS A 34 -16.44 6.10 -12.19
CA LYS A 34 -17.60 7.03 -12.21
C LYS A 34 -17.31 8.30 -12.99
N THR A 35 -16.07 8.78 -12.95
CA THR A 35 -15.65 9.97 -13.72
C THR A 35 -15.64 9.65 -15.22
N LEU A 36 -15.10 8.50 -15.62
CA LEU A 36 -15.12 8.03 -17.01
C LEU A 36 -16.55 7.84 -17.51
N GLU A 37 -17.39 7.19 -16.72
CA GLU A 37 -18.79 6.98 -17.06
C GLU A 37 -19.55 8.31 -17.21
N ALA A 38 -19.36 9.25 -16.29
CA ALA A 38 -19.95 10.59 -16.40
C ALA A 38 -19.46 11.34 -17.65
N PHE A 39 -18.20 11.16 -18.03
CA PHE A 39 -17.62 11.78 -19.23
C PHE A 39 -18.23 11.18 -20.51
N ALA A 40 -18.32 9.85 -20.60
CA ALA A 40 -18.97 9.16 -21.72
C ALA A 40 -20.43 9.56 -21.87
N ARG A 41 -21.20 9.63 -20.77
CA ARG A 41 -22.59 10.11 -20.80
C ARG A 41 -22.71 11.57 -21.25
N MET A 42 -21.75 12.42 -20.87
CA MET A 42 -21.72 13.82 -21.30
C MET A 42 -21.47 13.93 -22.81
N ILE A 43 -20.55 13.13 -23.36
CA ILE A 43 -20.30 13.06 -24.82
C ILE A 43 -21.57 12.59 -25.54
N ALA A 44 -22.18 11.50 -25.08
CA ALA A 44 -23.40 10.95 -25.68
C ALA A 44 -24.57 11.95 -25.68
N ALA A 45 -24.77 12.66 -24.56
CA ALA A 45 -25.75 13.74 -24.49
C ALA A 45 -25.40 14.91 -25.41
N GLY A 46 -24.11 15.27 -25.47
CA GLY A 46 -23.58 16.30 -26.34
C GLY A 46 -23.87 16.03 -27.82
N GLY A 47 -23.77 14.77 -28.25
CA GLY A 47 -24.09 14.34 -29.62
C GLY A 47 -25.55 14.54 -30.05
N GLN A 48 -26.47 14.77 -29.10
CA GLN A 48 -27.87 15.07 -29.40
C GLN A 48 -28.14 16.57 -29.60
N PHE A 49 -27.15 17.43 -29.35
CA PHE A 49 -27.30 18.88 -29.48
C PHE A 49 -27.01 19.35 -30.89
N ASP A 50 -27.53 20.53 -31.24
CA ASP A 50 -27.20 21.22 -32.48
C ASP A 50 -25.72 21.63 -32.49
N GLN A 51 -24.89 20.82 -33.16
CA GLN A 51 -23.43 21.02 -33.22
C GLN A 51 -23.04 22.25 -34.04
N ALA A 52 -23.83 22.58 -35.06
CA ALA A 52 -23.58 23.77 -35.89
C ALA A 52 -23.76 25.04 -35.05
N ARG A 53 -24.80 25.07 -34.20
CA ARG A 53 -25.00 26.15 -33.24
C ARG A 53 -23.96 26.14 -32.12
N LEU A 54 -23.57 24.96 -31.61
CA LEU A 54 -22.57 24.83 -30.55
C LEU A 54 -21.19 25.35 -30.98
N ASN A 55 -20.82 25.12 -32.25
CA ASN A 55 -19.56 25.53 -32.88
C ASN A 55 -18.35 25.39 -31.93
N PRO A 56 -18.05 24.17 -31.45
CA PRO A 56 -17.05 23.98 -30.42
C PRO A 56 -15.64 24.30 -30.93
N PRO A 57 -14.74 24.83 -30.08
CA PRO A 57 -13.32 24.91 -30.40
C PRO A 57 -12.74 23.50 -30.61
N PRO A 58 -11.59 23.37 -31.30
CA PRO A 58 -11.06 22.07 -31.74
C PRO A 58 -10.92 21.03 -30.62
N ASP A 59 -10.59 21.46 -29.40
CA ASP A 59 -10.39 20.60 -28.24
C ASP A 59 -11.68 20.22 -27.48
N LEU A 60 -12.83 20.78 -27.87
CA LEU A 60 -14.16 20.47 -27.33
C LEU A 60 -15.11 19.87 -28.37
N THR A 61 -14.61 19.56 -29.57
CA THR A 61 -15.34 18.75 -30.55
C THR A 61 -15.65 17.36 -29.97
N LEU A 62 -16.70 16.69 -30.45
CA LEU A 62 -17.05 15.36 -29.97
C LEU A 62 -15.90 14.37 -30.18
N ASP A 63 -15.26 14.40 -31.36
CA ASP A 63 -14.08 13.59 -31.67
C ASP A 63 -12.92 13.83 -30.68
N ALA A 64 -12.62 15.09 -30.36
CA ALA A 64 -11.56 15.40 -29.39
C ALA A 64 -11.90 14.90 -27.97
N LEU A 65 -13.18 15.00 -27.57
CA LEU A 65 -13.65 14.49 -26.28
C LEU A 65 -13.62 12.95 -26.25
N GLU A 66 -14.02 12.28 -27.33
CA GLU A 66 -13.94 10.82 -27.46
C GLU A 66 -12.50 10.32 -27.40
N HIS A 67 -11.59 11.01 -28.09
CA HIS A 67 -10.16 10.73 -28.00
C HIS A 67 -9.64 10.93 -26.56
N ALA A 68 -10.06 12.00 -25.88
CA ALA A 68 -9.71 12.23 -24.48
C ALA A 68 -10.23 11.13 -23.54
N TYR A 69 -11.45 10.65 -23.78
CA TYR A 69 -12.04 9.53 -23.06
C TYR A 69 -11.24 8.25 -23.29
N ALA A 70 -10.93 7.90 -24.55
CA ALA A 70 -10.18 6.70 -24.90
C ALA A 70 -8.80 6.66 -24.23
N GLN A 71 -8.07 7.79 -24.24
CA GLN A 71 -6.79 7.93 -23.55
C GLN A 71 -6.91 7.69 -22.04
N ALA A 72 -7.93 8.30 -21.41
CA ALA A 72 -8.14 8.17 -19.98
C ALA A 72 -8.57 6.74 -19.57
N LEU A 73 -9.38 6.09 -20.40
CA LEU A 73 -9.76 4.69 -20.23
C LEU A 73 -8.54 3.77 -20.31
N ALA A 74 -7.67 3.96 -21.31
CA ALA A 74 -6.44 3.19 -21.46
C ALA A 74 -5.53 3.32 -20.22
N LEU A 75 -5.34 4.55 -19.70
CA LEU A 75 -4.57 4.80 -18.49
C LEU A 75 -5.19 4.13 -17.25
N GLN A 76 -6.52 4.16 -17.13
CA GLN A 76 -7.22 3.50 -16.02
C GLN A 76 -7.09 1.96 -16.10
N THR A 77 -7.17 1.39 -17.30
CA THR A 77 -6.94 -0.06 -17.53
C THR A 77 -5.50 -0.45 -17.21
N ALA A 78 -4.52 0.37 -17.56
CA ALA A 78 -3.12 0.14 -17.19
C ALA A 78 -2.91 0.11 -15.67
N VAL A 79 -3.61 0.97 -14.91
CA VAL A 79 -3.61 0.92 -13.43
C VAL A 79 -4.23 -0.38 -12.90
N TRP A 80 -5.29 -0.89 -13.54
CA TRP A 80 -5.89 -2.16 -13.13
C TRP A 80 -4.96 -3.34 -13.36
N SER A 81 -4.33 -3.43 -14.53
CA SER A 81 -3.34 -4.48 -14.85
C SER A 81 -2.17 -4.43 -13.86
N ALA A 82 -1.51 -3.27 -13.71
CA ALA A 82 -0.37 -3.12 -12.82
C ALA A 82 -0.71 -3.43 -11.35
N ARG A 83 -1.97 -3.23 -10.94
CA ARG A 83 -2.43 -3.62 -9.60
C ARG A 83 -2.55 -5.14 -9.46
N ALA A 84 -3.06 -5.82 -10.48
CA ALA A 84 -3.11 -7.28 -10.49
C ALA A 84 -1.70 -7.85 -10.44
N ASP A 85 -0.79 -7.35 -11.29
CA ASP A 85 0.61 -7.77 -11.35
C ASP A 85 1.31 -7.60 -10.00
N PHE A 86 1.16 -6.43 -9.36
CA PHE A 86 1.74 -6.19 -8.04
C PHE A 86 1.17 -7.14 -6.97
N ARG A 87 -0.14 -7.41 -7.00
CA ARG A 87 -0.75 -8.35 -6.03
C ARG A 87 -0.25 -9.76 -6.22
N THR A 88 -0.19 -10.25 -7.46
CA THR A 88 0.35 -11.57 -7.79
C THR A 88 1.81 -11.68 -7.34
N ALA A 89 2.65 -10.71 -7.71
CA ALA A 89 4.06 -10.72 -7.30
C ALA A 89 4.25 -10.65 -5.77
N ALA A 90 3.41 -9.88 -5.08
CA ALA A 90 3.44 -9.82 -3.62
C ALA A 90 3.02 -11.15 -2.97
N LEU A 91 2.02 -11.84 -3.53
CA LEU A 91 1.56 -13.15 -3.06
C LEU A 91 2.60 -14.25 -3.31
N GLU A 92 3.17 -14.32 -4.52
CA GLU A 92 4.21 -15.29 -4.87
C GLU A 92 5.43 -15.18 -3.95
N ARG A 93 5.90 -13.94 -3.70
CA ARG A 93 6.95 -13.70 -2.70
C ARG A 93 6.53 -14.19 -1.32
N GLN A 94 5.32 -13.85 -0.89
CA GLN A 94 4.83 -14.17 0.46
C GLN A 94 4.78 -15.69 0.69
N MET A 95 4.29 -16.46 -0.29
CA MET A 95 4.24 -17.92 -0.23
C MET A 95 5.61 -18.56 0.01
N LEU A 96 6.68 -18.01 -0.58
CA LEU A 96 8.04 -18.52 -0.38
C LEU A 96 8.59 -18.13 0.99
N VAL A 97 8.46 -16.86 1.36
CA VAL A 97 8.99 -16.32 2.62
C VAL A 97 8.30 -16.94 3.84
N ASP A 98 7.01 -17.28 3.74
CA ASP A 98 6.27 -17.91 4.85
C ASP A 98 6.72 -19.35 5.16
N ARG A 99 7.44 -20.00 4.23
CA ARG A 99 8.03 -21.32 4.47
C ARG A 99 9.28 -21.24 5.37
N PHE A 100 9.94 -20.07 5.46
CA PHE A 100 11.21 -19.93 6.17
C PHE A 100 11.11 -20.31 7.64
N ASP A 101 10.04 -19.89 8.34
CA ASP A 101 9.94 -20.12 9.79
C ASP A 101 9.88 -21.62 10.12
N SER A 102 9.14 -22.40 9.31
CA SER A 102 9.03 -23.84 9.46
C SER A 102 10.35 -24.55 9.13
N LEU A 103 10.91 -24.27 7.95
CA LEU A 103 12.15 -24.88 7.48
C LEU A 103 13.34 -24.54 8.38
N ALA A 104 13.44 -23.29 8.85
CA ALA A 104 14.48 -22.88 9.80
C ALA A 104 14.36 -23.66 11.12
N THR A 105 13.14 -23.88 11.62
CA THR A 105 12.92 -24.66 12.85
C THR A 105 13.32 -26.11 12.67
N GLN A 106 12.93 -26.73 11.55
CA GLN A 106 13.29 -28.11 11.21
C GLN A 106 14.80 -28.27 11.03
N ALA A 107 15.45 -27.32 10.35
CA ALA A 107 16.90 -27.31 10.16
C ALA A 107 17.65 -27.22 11.50
N VAL A 108 17.25 -26.32 12.40
CA VAL A 108 17.83 -26.23 13.74
C VAL A 108 17.59 -27.52 14.56
N GLY A 109 16.43 -28.16 14.38
CA GLY A 109 16.13 -29.47 14.98
C GLY A 109 17.07 -30.58 14.48
N GLN A 110 17.31 -30.65 13.16
CA GLN A 110 18.27 -31.59 12.57
C GLN A 110 19.69 -31.36 13.07
N LEU A 111 20.12 -30.09 13.15
CA LEU A 111 21.43 -29.73 13.68
C LEU A 111 21.62 -30.26 15.11
N PHE A 112 20.67 -29.98 15.99
CA PHE A 112 20.74 -30.41 17.39
C PHE A 112 20.63 -31.94 17.54
N GLY A 113 19.69 -32.57 16.81
CA GLY A 113 19.51 -34.03 16.85
C GLY A 113 20.71 -34.83 16.35
N ARG A 114 21.63 -34.20 15.61
CA ARG A 114 22.87 -34.80 15.09
C ARG A 114 24.10 -34.49 15.94
N GLY A 115 23.91 -33.95 17.16
CA GLY A 115 24.98 -33.82 18.15
C GLY A 115 25.70 -32.48 18.14
N ALA A 116 25.11 -31.42 17.58
CA ALA A 116 25.61 -30.06 17.82
C ALA A 116 25.53 -29.70 19.32
N SER A 117 26.45 -28.86 19.79
CA SER A 117 26.47 -28.42 21.19
C SER A 117 25.22 -27.59 21.53
N LEU A 118 24.91 -27.47 22.83
CA LEU A 118 23.81 -26.64 23.30
C LEU A 118 24.00 -25.16 22.91
N GLU A 119 25.24 -24.66 22.96
CA GLU A 119 25.58 -23.29 22.57
C GLU A 119 25.31 -23.06 21.09
N THR A 120 25.82 -23.94 20.22
CA THR A 120 25.59 -23.88 18.77
C THR A 120 24.10 -23.96 18.42
N ALA A 121 23.34 -24.80 19.14
CA ALA A 121 21.90 -24.90 18.95
C ALA A 121 21.15 -23.63 19.40
N GLU A 122 21.58 -22.98 20.49
CA GLU A 122 20.99 -21.72 20.94
C GLU A 122 21.29 -20.54 20.01
N ASP A 123 22.49 -20.49 19.44
CA ASP A 123 22.86 -19.53 18.41
C ASP A 123 21.97 -19.70 17.16
N ALA A 124 21.79 -20.95 16.72
CA ALA A 124 20.91 -21.28 15.61
C ALA A 124 19.44 -20.90 15.88
N ARG A 125 18.94 -21.16 17.11
CA ARG A 125 17.61 -20.72 17.57
C ARG A 125 17.49 -19.20 17.58
N GLY A 126 18.59 -18.47 17.76
CA GLY A 126 18.66 -17.02 17.61
C GLY A 126 18.13 -16.53 16.27
N TYR A 127 18.56 -17.15 15.16
CA TYR A 127 18.07 -16.80 13.82
C TYR A 127 16.58 -17.11 13.65
N VAL A 128 16.09 -18.22 14.19
CA VAL A 128 14.65 -18.56 14.15
C VAL A 128 13.82 -17.51 14.91
N ARG A 129 14.29 -17.06 16.07
CA ARG A 129 13.64 -15.97 16.84
C ARG A 129 13.65 -14.65 16.09
N LYS A 130 14.72 -14.34 15.36
CA LYS A 130 14.80 -13.15 14.47
C LYS A 130 13.79 -13.26 13.32
N LEU A 131 13.73 -14.40 12.62
CA LEU A 131 12.80 -14.66 11.50
C LEU A 131 11.33 -14.46 11.90
N ARG A 132 10.93 -15.00 13.06
CA ARG A 132 9.56 -14.88 13.61
C ARG A 132 9.28 -13.49 14.21
N GLY A 133 10.32 -12.69 14.45
CA GLY A 133 10.22 -11.42 15.16
C GLY A 133 9.86 -11.56 16.64
N THR A 134 10.09 -12.73 17.25
CA THR A 134 9.82 -12.99 18.68
C THR A 134 10.97 -12.61 19.60
N GLY A 135 12.15 -12.28 19.06
CA GLY A 135 13.33 -11.85 19.81
C GLY A 135 13.34 -10.38 20.23
N SER A 136 12.44 -9.54 19.69
CA SER A 136 12.28 -8.17 20.19
C SER A 136 11.47 -8.22 21.48
N LYS A 137 12.13 -8.17 22.64
CA LYS A 137 11.43 -7.69 23.85
C LYS A 137 10.78 -6.36 23.46
N PRO A 138 9.50 -6.11 23.81
CA PRO A 138 8.98 -4.76 23.75
C PRO A 138 10.01 -3.88 24.47
N ALA A 139 10.42 -2.76 23.86
CA ALA A 139 11.11 -1.75 24.63
C ALA A 139 10.28 -1.54 25.91
N ALA A 140 10.91 -1.73 27.08
CA ALA A 140 10.22 -1.60 28.34
C ALA A 140 9.43 -0.29 28.28
N SER A 141 8.10 -0.35 28.42
CA SER A 141 7.32 0.87 28.54
C SER A 141 7.97 1.65 29.67
N GLN A 142 8.57 2.80 29.35
CA GLN A 142 9.17 3.62 30.39
C GLN A 142 8.05 3.91 31.39
N ASN A 143 8.24 3.50 32.65
CA ASN A 143 7.32 3.87 33.71
C ASN A 143 7.28 5.41 33.74
N PRO A 144 6.09 6.04 33.63
CA PRO A 144 5.99 7.51 33.65
C PRO A 144 6.47 8.13 34.97
N SER A 145 6.65 7.31 36.01
CA SER A 145 7.22 7.72 37.31
C SER A 145 8.75 7.55 37.41
N SER A 146 9.44 7.14 36.33
CA SER A 146 10.89 7.00 36.31
C SER A 146 11.57 8.37 36.21
N PRO A 147 12.64 8.65 36.98
CA PRO A 147 13.44 9.88 36.85
C PRO A 147 14.04 10.09 35.45
N ASN A 148 14.12 9.04 34.63
CA ASN A 148 14.64 9.05 33.26
C ASN A 148 13.53 8.91 32.19
N PHE A 149 12.29 9.27 32.50
CA PHE A 149 11.20 9.26 31.52
C PHE A 149 11.44 10.34 30.44
N ASP A 150 11.67 9.90 29.21
CA ASP A 150 11.76 10.77 28.04
C ASP A 150 10.51 10.56 27.16
N PRO A 151 9.54 11.50 27.18
CA PRO A 151 8.35 11.41 26.35
C PRO A 151 8.64 11.50 24.84
N SER A 152 9.87 11.82 24.43
CA SER A 152 10.32 11.85 23.04
C SER A 152 10.96 10.54 22.57
N ALA A 153 11.21 9.59 23.47
CA ALA A 153 11.73 8.26 23.15
C ALA A 153 10.69 7.47 22.36
N ARG A 154 10.74 7.58 21.03
CA ARG A 154 9.92 6.75 20.14
C ARG A 154 10.25 5.29 20.41
N ASN A 155 9.23 4.50 20.71
CA ASN A 155 9.29 3.04 20.60
C ASN A 155 9.56 2.69 19.13
N ILE A 156 10.83 2.61 18.75
CA ILE A 156 11.24 2.08 17.45
C ILE A 156 11.01 0.59 17.54
N SER A 157 9.99 0.10 16.82
CA SER A 157 9.82 -1.33 16.63
C SER A 157 11.08 -1.90 15.97
N THR A 158 11.88 -2.64 16.73
CA THR A 158 13.10 -3.33 16.27
C THR A 158 12.80 -4.62 15.53
N THR A 159 11.53 -4.95 15.27
CA THR A 159 11.17 -6.18 14.57
C THR A 159 11.56 -6.10 13.09
N GLN A 160 12.56 -6.89 12.70
CA GLN A 160 13.02 -7.04 11.31
C GLN A 160 12.04 -7.89 10.47
N ARG A 161 10.78 -7.47 10.37
CA ARG A 161 9.71 -8.21 9.64
C ARG A 161 9.64 -7.91 8.15
N SER A 162 10.52 -7.07 7.60
CA SER A 162 10.51 -6.83 6.16
C SER A 162 10.91 -8.10 5.42
N ASN A 163 10.35 -8.32 4.22
CA ASN A 163 10.67 -9.51 3.44
C ASN A 163 12.16 -9.59 3.11
N ALA A 164 12.79 -8.45 2.80
CA ALA A 164 14.23 -8.36 2.63
C ALA A 164 14.99 -8.84 3.88
N ALA A 165 14.58 -8.41 5.09
CA ALA A 165 15.23 -8.84 6.31
C ALA A 165 14.99 -10.32 6.64
N ARG A 166 13.80 -10.86 6.36
CA ARG A 166 13.53 -12.31 6.50
C ARG A 166 14.40 -13.14 5.56
N ILE A 167 14.56 -12.71 4.30
CA ILE A 167 15.45 -13.38 3.34
C ILE A 167 16.91 -13.31 3.82
N ALA A 168 17.38 -12.14 4.24
CA ALA A 168 18.74 -11.98 4.77
C ALA A 168 18.99 -12.85 6.00
N THR A 169 18.09 -12.83 6.99
CA THR A 169 18.20 -13.65 8.21
C THR A 169 18.19 -15.14 7.88
N PHE A 170 17.40 -15.56 6.88
CA PHE A 170 17.37 -16.96 6.46
C PHE A 170 18.70 -17.36 5.82
N LEU A 171 19.29 -16.52 4.95
CA LEU A 171 20.62 -16.75 4.39
C LEU A 171 21.71 -16.80 5.47
N GLU A 172 21.69 -15.90 6.45
CA GLU A 172 22.62 -15.94 7.60
C GLU A 172 22.53 -17.28 8.37
N LEU A 173 21.31 -17.81 8.55
CA LEU A 173 21.12 -19.13 9.14
C LEU A 173 21.72 -20.23 8.25
N LEU A 174 21.56 -20.17 6.92
CA LEU A 174 22.13 -21.17 6.01
C LEU A 174 23.67 -21.15 6.05
N ASP A 175 24.27 -19.95 6.07
CA ASP A 175 25.72 -19.79 6.21
C ASP A 175 26.21 -20.38 7.55
N PHE A 176 25.46 -20.16 8.63
CA PHE A 176 25.77 -20.73 9.94
C PHE A 176 25.67 -22.27 9.93
N LEU A 177 24.61 -22.83 9.35
CA LEU A 177 24.38 -24.28 9.27
C LEU A 177 25.43 -24.99 8.42
N GLU A 178 25.83 -24.38 7.30
CA GLU A 178 26.86 -24.92 6.41
C GLU A 178 28.23 -25.02 7.08
N ALA A 179 28.53 -24.12 8.04
CA ALA A 179 29.75 -24.18 8.83
C ALA A 179 29.75 -25.29 9.91
N GLN A 180 28.60 -25.92 10.21
CA GLN A 180 28.51 -26.95 11.24
C GLN A 180 28.69 -28.35 10.66
N SER A 181 29.71 -29.07 11.12
CA SER A 181 29.95 -30.47 10.73
C SER A 181 28.76 -31.39 11.04
N ALA A 182 28.04 -31.15 12.14
CA ALA A 182 26.83 -31.89 12.51
C ALA A 182 25.70 -31.78 11.47
N TYR A 183 25.65 -30.69 10.70
CA TYR A 183 24.63 -30.50 9.65
C TYR A 183 24.96 -31.23 8.34
N ALA A 184 26.23 -31.55 8.10
CA ALA A 184 26.67 -32.22 6.87
C ALA A 184 26.03 -33.60 6.64
N MET A 185 25.49 -34.23 7.68
CA MET A 185 24.84 -35.54 7.61
C MET A 185 23.34 -35.48 7.25
N VAL A 186 22.77 -34.29 7.03
CA VAL A 186 21.35 -34.12 6.66
C VAL A 186 21.11 -34.64 5.25
N THR A 187 20.11 -35.53 5.09
CA THR A 187 19.75 -36.16 3.81
C THR A 187 18.35 -35.80 3.31
N GLN A 188 17.52 -35.19 4.16
CA GLN A 188 16.16 -34.77 3.82
C GLN A 188 16.20 -33.71 2.71
N PRO A 189 15.64 -33.98 1.52
CA PRO A 189 15.77 -33.09 0.37
C PRO A 189 15.39 -31.64 0.67
N GLU A 190 14.29 -31.41 1.38
CA GLU A 190 13.78 -30.09 1.72
C GLU A 190 14.66 -29.30 2.71
N LEU A 191 15.60 -29.96 3.40
CA LEU A 191 16.54 -29.35 4.34
C LEU A 191 17.99 -29.33 3.84
N LEU A 192 18.27 -29.85 2.64
CA LEU A 192 19.60 -29.73 2.06
C LEU A 192 19.94 -28.25 1.83
N ILE A 193 21.15 -27.82 2.23
CA ILE A 193 21.61 -26.43 2.07
C ILE A 193 21.42 -25.93 0.62
N PRO A 194 21.76 -26.69 -0.45
CA PRO A 194 21.49 -26.26 -1.83
C PRO A 194 20.02 -25.98 -2.12
N ASN A 195 19.10 -26.79 -1.60
CA ASN A 195 17.66 -26.62 -1.82
C ASN A 195 17.09 -25.44 -1.03
N LEU A 196 17.56 -25.23 0.20
CA LEU A 196 17.22 -24.06 1.01
C LEU A 196 17.75 -22.76 0.38
N ARG A 197 18.98 -22.77 -0.15
CA ARG A 197 19.56 -21.64 -0.90
C ARG A 197 18.79 -21.35 -2.19
N SER A 198 18.37 -22.38 -2.92
CA SER A 198 17.53 -22.24 -4.11
C SER A 198 16.19 -21.57 -3.76
N LEU A 199 15.54 -22.00 -2.66
CA LEU A 199 14.32 -21.36 -2.16
C LEU A 199 14.54 -19.89 -1.79
N ALA A 200 15.67 -19.57 -1.12
CA ALA A 200 16.01 -18.21 -0.75
C ALA A 200 16.28 -17.31 -1.98
N ALA A 201 16.96 -17.85 -2.99
CA ALA A 201 17.21 -17.16 -4.26
C ALA A 201 15.91 -16.92 -5.04
N GLU A 202 14.99 -17.89 -5.05
CA GLU A 202 13.66 -17.73 -5.64
C GLU A 202 12.88 -16.62 -4.90
N ALA A 203 12.87 -16.64 -3.57
CA ALA A 203 12.22 -15.61 -2.75
C ALA A 203 12.81 -14.21 -3.03
N GLN A 204 14.14 -14.10 -3.17
CA GLN A 204 14.82 -12.86 -3.52
C GLN A 204 14.43 -12.36 -4.93
N SER A 205 14.38 -13.26 -5.91
CA SER A 205 13.93 -12.95 -7.27
C SER A 205 12.48 -12.43 -7.28
N LYS A 206 11.55 -13.15 -6.63
CA LYS A 206 10.15 -12.73 -6.48
C LYS A 206 10.01 -11.43 -5.70
N HIS A 207 10.91 -11.16 -4.75
CA HIS A 207 10.96 -9.86 -4.08
C HIS A 207 11.34 -8.72 -5.02
N GLY A 208 12.34 -8.92 -5.89
CA GLY A 208 12.66 -7.98 -6.95
C GLY A 208 11.46 -7.67 -7.85
N VAL A 209 10.75 -8.71 -8.31
CA VAL A 209 9.52 -8.55 -9.14
C VAL A 209 8.42 -7.78 -8.38
N SER A 210 8.26 -8.03 -7.08
CA SER A 210 7.30 -7.29 -6.25
C SER A 210 7.65 -5.79 -6.12
N ILE A 211 8.94 -5.46 -6.06
CA ILE A 211 9.42 -4.06 -6.01
C ILE A 211 9.17 -3.35 -7.34
N THR A 212 9.54 -3.97 -8.46
CA THR A 212 9.39 -3.37 -9.79
C THR A 212 7.92 -3.19 -10.17
N SER A 213 7.06 -4.16 -9.85
CA SER A 213 5.60 -4.05 -10.07
C SER A 213 4.95 -2.98 -9.18
N ALA A 214 5.42 -2.78 -7.94
CA ALA A 214 4.96 -1.69 -7.09
C ALA A 214 5.31 -0.31 -7.67
N ALA A 215 6.52 -0.16 -8.21
CA ALA A 215 6.97 1.05 -8.88
C ALA A 215 6.15 1.32 -10.15
N ALA A 216 5.89 0.29 -10.97
CA ALA A 216 5.05 0.38 -12.15
C ALA A 216 3.62 0.84 -11.81
N LEU A 217 2.99 0.23 -10.79
CA LEU A 217 1.67 0.66 -10.31
C LEU A 217 1.65 2.13 -9.88
N THR A 218 2.71 2.59 -9.22
CA THR A 218 2.84 4.00 -8.79
C THR A 218 2.93 4.93 -9.99
N ARG A 219 3.75 4.58 -10.99
CA ARG A 219 3.87 5.33 -12.25
C ARG A 219 2.54 5.40 -13.00
N HIS A 220 1.82 4.28 -13.17
CA HIS A 220 0.53 4.28 -13.86
C HIS A 220 -0.52 5.13 -13.13
N ARG A 221 -0.54 5.10 -11.79
CA ARG A 221 -1.42 5.98 -11.01
C ARG A 221 -1.10 7.46 -11.24
N TYR A 222 0.18 7.80 -11.33
CA TYR A 222 0.61 9.16 -11.62
C TYR A 222 0.17 9.62 -13.02
N GLU A 223 0.44 8.83 -14.07
CA GLU A 223 0.04 9.14 -15.44
C GLU A 223 -1.48 9.24 -15.61
N ARG A 224 -2.24 8.37 -14.93
CA ARG A 224 -3.70 8.52 -14.88
C ARG A 224 -4.11 9.82 -14.19
N ASN A 225 -3.54 10.15 -13.03
CA ASN A 225 -3.91 11.35 -12.30
C ASN A 225 -3.61 12.63 -13.09
N LYS A 226 -2.53 12.65 -13.86
CA LYS A 226 -2.23 13.69 -14.85
C LYS A 226 -3.40 13.93 -15.79
N ARG A 227 -3.83 12.88 -16.52
CA ARG A 227 -4.92 12.97 -17.50
C ARG A 227 -6.28 13.31 -16.89
N PHE A 228 -6.54 12.88 -15.66
CA PHE A 228 -7.82 13.09 -15.00
C PHE A 228 -7.93 14.46 -14.31
N TYR A 229 -6.83 15.00 -13.74
CA TYR A 229 -6.93 16.10 -12.78
C TYR A 229 -5.84 17.17 -12.82
N LEU A 230 -4.61 16.84 -13.24
CA LEU A 230 -3.44 17.69 -12.97
C LEU A 230 -2.97 18.48 -14.20
N GLU A 231 -2.94 17.86 -15.37
CA GLU A 231 -2.45 18.51 -16.58
C GLU A 231 -3.49 19.47 -17.17
N PRO A 232 -3.08 20.51 -17.91
CA PRO A 232 -4.00 21.31 -18.71
C PRO A 232 -4.84 20.41 -19.61
N ASN A 233 -6.11 20.78 -19.83
CA ASN A 233 -7.04 19.98 -20.63
C ASN A 233 -7.21 18.54 -20.12
N ASN A 234 -7.06 18.31 -18.81
CA ASN A 234 -7.49 17.07 -18.17
C ASN A 234 -9.02 16.87 -18.31
N LEU A 235 -9.49 15.65 -18.05
CA LEU A 235 -10.91 15.31 -18.19
C LEU A 235 -11.85 16.25 -17.42
N CYS A 236 -11.49 16.63 -16.18
CA CYS A 236 -12.35 17.52 -15.39
C CYS A 236 -12.43 18.92 -16.02
N ASP A 237 -11.33 19.43 -16.55
CA ASP A 237 -11.26 20.75 -17.18
C ASP A 237 -12.00 20.77 -18.52
N LEU A 238 -11.80 19.74 -19.36
CA LEU A 238 -12.54 19.58 -20.61
C LEU A 238 -14.05 19.52 -20.35
N ALA A 239 -14.48 18.74 -19.35
CA ALA A 239 -15.89 18.67 -18.97
C ALA A 239 -16.44 19.99 -18.44
N ALA A 240 -15.67 20.73 -17.65
CA ALA A 240 -16.09 22.04 -17.16
C ALA A 240 -16.23 23.05 -18.31
N ARG A 241 -15.25 23.10 -19.22
CA ARG A 241 -15.25 23.99 -20.38
C ARG A 241 -16.38 23.66 -21.36
N TYR A 242 -16.61 22.38 -21.65
CA TYR A 242 -17.72 21.94 -22.50
C TYR A 242 -19.08 22.37 -21.92
N LYS A 243 -19.25 22.29 -20.60
CA LYS A 243 -20.48 22.76 -19.94
C LYS A 243 -20.70 24.25 -20.04
N GLU A 244 -19.65 25.05 -19.84
CA GLU A 244 -19.75 26.50 -19.98
C GLU A 244 -20.01 26.89 -21.44
N LEU A 245 -19.45 26.17 -22.42
CA LEU A 245 -19.76 26.37 -23.84
C LEU A 245 -21.26 26.15 -24.13
N VAL A 246 -21.80 25.00 -23.73
CA VAL A 246 -23.23 24.70 -23.93
C VAL A 246 -24.12 25.70 -23.19
N LYS A 247 -23.74 26.12 -21.97
CA LYS A 247 -24.45 27.16 -21.23
C LYS A 247 -24.44 28.51 -21.96
N GLY A 248 -23.31 28.89 -22.55
CA GLY A 248 -23.16 30.15 -23.29
C GLY A 248 -23.99 30.16 -24.56
N VAL A 249 -24.04 29.05 -25.29
CA VAL A 249 -24.74 28.94 -26.58
C VAL A 249 -26.26 28.74 -26.43
N PHE A 250 -26.67 27.84 -25.54
CA PHE A 250 -28.09 27.48 -25.35
C PHE A 250 -28.76 28.25 -24.20
N GLY A 251 -27.99 28.79 -23.27
CA GLY A 251 -28.47 29.52 -22.10
C GLY A 251 -28.59 28.64 -20.84
N ALA A 252 -28.49 29.27 -19.67
CA ALA A 252 -28.43 28.56 -18.37
C ALA A 252 -29.73 27.85 -17.95
N ARG A 253 -30.87 28.12 -18.60
CA ARG A 253 -32.17 27.49 -18.32
C ARG A 253 -32.57 26.43 -19.36
N SER A 254 -31.76 26.26 -20.40
CA SER A 254 -32.00 25.34 -21.50
C SER A 254 -32.04 23.87 -21.07
N PRO A 255 -32.82 23.01 -21.74
CA PRO A 255 -32.82 21.57 -21.48
C PRO A 255 -31.43 20.94 -21.72
N GLU A 256 -30.68 21.41 -22.72
CA GLU A 256 -29.33 20.96 -23.07
C GLU A 256 -28.37 21.16 -21.88
N PHE A 257 -28.33 22.40 -21.35
CA PHE A 257 -27.46 22.69 -20.22
C PHE A 257 -27.89 21.95 -18.95
N LYS A 258 -29.19 21.81 -18.68
CA LYS A 258 -29.68 21.05 -17.51
C LYS A 258 -29.22 19.59 -17.56
N THR A 259 -29.27 18.96 -18.73
CA THR A 259 -28.83 17.57 -18.96
C THR A 259 -27.35 17.41 -18.61
N ILE A 260 -26.46 18.18 -19.25
CA ILE A 260 -25.02 18.02 -19.02
C ILE A 260 -24.56 18.50 -17.63
N ARG A 261 -25.25 19.47 -17.04
CA ARG A 261 -24.93 20.00 -15.71
C ARG A 261 -25.06 18.91 -14.64
N SER A 262 -25.97 17.95 -14.84
CA SER A 262 -26.22 16.85 -13.90
C SER A 262 -25.01 15.95 -13.68
N PHE A 263 -24.15 15.78 -14.69
CA PHE A 263 -22.96 14.92 -14.61
C PHE A 263 -21.91 15.53 -13.68
N ARG A 264 -21.48 14.83 -12.62
CA ARG A 264 -20.57 15.40 -11.62
C ARG A 264 -19.14 14.92 -11.84
N PHE A 265 -18.23 15.87 -12.08
CA PHE A 265 -16.79 15.64 -12.12
C PHE A 265 -16.18 16.16 -10.81
N ARG A 266 -15.45 15.30 -10.09
CA ARG A 266 -14.83 15.64 -8.80
C ARG A 266 -13.32 15.49 -8.89
N LYS A 267 -12.59 16.55 -8.58
CA LYS A 267 -11.14 16.49 -8.37
C LYS A 267 -10.89 15.98 -6.94
N PRO A 268 -10.17 14.85 -6.75
CA PRO A 268 -9.76 14.43 -5.42
C PRO A 268 -8.75 15.42 -4.83
N LYS A 269 -8.67 15.50 -3.50
CA LYS A 269 -7.52 16.11 -2.83
C LYS A 269 -6.36 15.13 -2.98
N LEU A 270 -5.50 15.36 -3.97
CA LEU A 270 -4.34 14.54 -4.29
C LEU A 270 -3.23 14.72 -3.25
#